data_AF-A0A2W7B606-F1
#
_entry.id   AF-A0A2W7B606-F1
#
_cell.length_a   1.000
_cell.length_b   1.000
_cell.length_c   1.000
_cell.angle_alpha   90.00
_cell.angle_beta   90.00
_cell.angle_gamma   90.00
#
_symmetry.space_group_name_H-M   'P 1'
#
loop_
_entity.id
_entity.type
_entity.pdbx_description
1 polymer ?
#
loop_
_entity_poly.entity_id
_entity_poly.type
_entity_poly.pdbx_seq_one_letter_code
_entity_poly.pdbx_strand_id
1 'polypeptide(L)'
;MVKVVLTDIQDRRYLELDYEEYENLKKQERQAYFENFSLEDYEAFFSQWEEAIEFKEWHSENWEFASRLEEILNDLLERDSSLYVNVIEYYLRSSDRLYINIRNPLQSLFSTRTTEEVAALIDSNTFPTRDRWKFGFFQLLPEESITAEKLEELYHLYENSDVDSLPADFDYLLKYQCAEDTIVLDVLRILHRKTEKENQVNHIGAYLSYFFRSPRVMSELGKYFEIDTDLIKSLYIKADAENAHIDLRGEVFQILIGMDKTFLLQYLDSQFPEAGGYRRLERDFSFIWYQENFSEIVSDTLIGLHNLYREKKYLPSFNNISDSLFILKAGKPDNEKIWERQEALLSDLVKTHIDDREFIKFLFRRACNFSYDRRRKLIQAFLQETQNFEFFKEIPLESGHDSWSGSRVPLLDQKRGYYESLLPLFASAKLLKHRFYIQEKINRVTAQIEGEKKRDFIGIY
;
A
#
# COMPACT_ATOMS: atom_id res chain seq x y z
N MET A 1 -19.01 -36.38 -17.65
CA MET A 1 -17.99 -35.41 -17.21
C MET A 1 -18.60 -34.19 -16.50
N VAL A 2 -19.12 -33.17 -17.19
CA VAL A 2 -19.53 -31.88 -16.58
C VAL A 2 -20.52 -32.00 -15.41
N LYS A 3 -21.53 -32.88 -15.50
CA LYS A 3 -22.52 -33.12 -14.41
C LYS A 3 -21.97 -33.82 -13.16
N VAL A 4 -20.87 -34.54 -13.31
CA VAL A 4 -20.21 -35.29 -12.23
C VAL A 4 -19.15 -34.41 -11.55
N VAL A 5 -18.52 -33.51 -12.30
CA VAL A 5 -17.40 -32.70 -11.81
C VAL A 5 -17.83 -31.33 -11.29
N LEU A 6 -18.87 -30.71 -11.86
CA LEU A 6 -19.29 -29.35 -11.49
C LEU A 6 -20.54 -29.32 -10.61
N THR A 7 -20.65 -28.24 -9.84
CA THR A 7 -21.79 -27.95 -8.98
C THR A 7 -22.96 -27.45 -9.83
N ASP A 8 -24.06 -28.19 -9.87
CA ASP A 8 -25.32 -27.70 -10.45
C ASP A 8 -26.26 -27.17 -9.36
N ILE A 9 -26.51 -25.85 -9.35
CA ILE A 9 -27.38 -25.19 -8.37
C ILE A 9 -28.85 -25.67 -8.50
N GLN A 10 -29.28 -26.05 -9.71
CA GLN A 10 -30.62 -26.60 -9.92
C GLN A 10 -30.72 -28.03 -9.38
N ASP A 11 -29.66 -28.83 -9.53
CA ASP A 11 -29.57 -30.18 -8.98
C ASP A 11 -29.61 -30.17 -7.44
N ARG A 12 -28.82 -29.28 -6.80
CA ARG A 12 -28.87 -29.09 -5.34
C ARG A 12 -30.27 -28.73 -4.84
N ARG A 13 -30.97 -27.82 -5.55
CA ARG A 13 -32.34 -27.40 -5.20
C ARG A 13 -33.36 -28.50 -5.39
N TYR A 14 -33.18 -29.36 -6.39
CA TYR A 14 -34.06 -30.50 -6.64
C TYR A 14 -33.89 -31.61 -5.59
N LEU A 15 -32.67 -31.81 -5.09
CA LEU A 15 -32.35 -32.82 -4.07
C LEU A 15 -32.66 -32.36 -2.64
N GLU A 16 -33.06 -31.10 -2.44
CA GLU A 16 -33.36 -30.49 -1.13
C GLU A 16 -32.23 -30.63 -0.09
N LEU A 17 -30.98 -30.73 -0.55
CA LEU A 17 -29.80 -30.84 0.32
C LEU A 17 -29.26 -29.47 0.70
N ASP A 18 -28.69 -29.37 1.91
CA ASP A 18 -27.88 -28.22 2.26
C ASP A 18 -26.54 -28.19 1.49
N TYR A 19 -25.73 -27.15 1.69
CA TYR A 19 -24.47 -27.02 0.96
C TYR A 19 -23.46 -28.13 1.31
N GLU A 20 -23.32 -28.47 2.60
CA GLU A 20 -22.34 -29.46 3.04
C GLU A 20 -22.74 -30.87 2.63
N GLU A 21 -24.03 -31.20 2.73
CA GLU A 21 -24.59 -32.47 2.28
C GLU A 21 -24.40 -32.67 0.77
N TYR A 22 -24.64 -31.62 -0.02
CA TYR A 22 -24.47 -31.66 -1.47
C TYR A 22 -23.00 -31.79 -1.89
N GLU A 23 -22.08 -31.07 -1.24
CA GLU A 23 -20.64 -31.20 -1.51
C GLU A 23 -20.13 -32.60 -1.19
N ASN A 24 -20.59 -33.19 -0.08
CA ASN A 24 -20.24 -34.57 0.28
C ASN A 24 -20.76 -35.60 -0.72
N LEU A 25 -22.01 -35.45 -1.19
CA LEU A 25 -22.57 -36.30 -2.25
C LEU A 25 -21.72 -36.20 -3.53
N LYS A 26 -21.43 -34.97 -3.98
CA LYS A 26 -20.63 -34.75 -5.19
C LYS A 26 -19.21 -35.30 -5.05
N LYS A 27 -18.61 -35.22 -3.86
CA LYS A 27 -17.32 -35.85 -3.58
C LYS A 27 -17.38 -37.37 -3.77
N GLN A 28 -18.40 -38.04 -3.22
CA GLN A 28 -18.58 -39.49 -3.38
C GLN A 28 -18.82 -39.88 -4.85
N GLU A 29 -19.66 -39.13 -5.56
CA GLU A 29 -19.91 -39.35 -7.00
C GLU A 29 -18.63 -39.23 -7.83
N ARG A 30 -17.77 -38.22 -7.54
CA ARG A 30 -16.47 -38.05 -8.20
C ARG A 30 -15.54 -39.22 -7.89
N GLN A 31 -15.37 -39.57 -6.62
CA GLN A 31 -14.48 -40.66 -6.22
C GLN A 31 -14.88 -41.99 -6.88
N ALA A 32 -16.17 -42.30 -6.92
CA ALA A 32 -16.69 -43.49 -7.60
C ALA A 32 -16.48 -43.43 -9.12
N TYR A 33 -16.61 -42.25 -9.74
CA TYR A 33 -16.41 -42.09 -11.18
C TYR A 33 -14.95 -42.32 -11.58
N PHE A 34 -14.00 -41.80 -10.80
CA PHE A 34 -12.56 -41.91 -11.11
C PHE A 34 -11.91 -43.19 -10.56
N GLU A 35 -12.58 -43.96 -9.69
CA GLU A 35 -12.00 -45.07 -8.89
C GLU A 35 -11.09 -46.02 -9.68
N ASN A 36 -11.49 -46.39 -10.89
CA ASN A 36 -10.81 -47.39 -11.72
C ASN A 36 -10.14 -46.80 -12.97
N PHE A 37 -9.95 -45.48 -13.04
CA PHE A 37 -9.30 -44.84 -14.19
C PHE A 37 -7.86 -45.31 -14.35
N SER A 38 -7.50 -45.74 -15.56
CA SER A 38 -6.12 -45.93 -16.02
C SER A 38 -5.50 -44.61 -16.48
N LEU A 39 -4.23 -44.64 -16.89
CA LEU A 39 -3.58 -43.47 -17.50
C LEU A 39 -4.36 -43.02 -18.75
N GLU A 40 -4.70 -43.94 -19.64
CA GLU A 40 -5.43 -43.65 -20.89
C GLU A 40 -6.80 -43.02 -20.62
N ASP A 41 -7.47 -43.39 -19.53
CA ASP A 41 -8.74 -42.77 -19.12
C ASP A 41 -8.53 -41.30 -18.69
N TYR A 42 -7.43 -41.01 -17.98
CA TYR A 42 -7.06 -39.63 -17.64
C TYR A 42 -6.64 -38.81 -18.86
N GLU A 43 -5.92 -39.40 -19.82
CA GLU A 43 -5.58 -38.76 -21.09
C GLU A 43 -6.85 -38.36 -21.86
N ALA A 44 -7.81 -39.29 -21.96
CA ALA A 44 -9.10 -39.04 -22.60
C ALA A 44 -9.94 -38.00 -21.82
N PHE A 45 -9.83 -37.99 -20.49
CA PHE A 45 -10.48 -37.00 -19.65
C PHE A 45 -9.93 -35.60 -19.88
N PHE A 46 -8.60 -35.42 -19.88
CA PHE A 46 -7.99 -34.11 -20.14
C PHE A 46 -8.34 -33.58 -21.52
N SER A 47 -8.34 -34.44 -22.54
CA SER A 47 -8.74 -34.07 -23.90
C SER A 47 -10.18 -33.53 -23.94
N GLN A 48 -11.13 -34.21 -23.29
CA GLN A 48 -12.52 -33.76 -23.17
C GLN A 48 -12.66 -32.48 -22.33
N TRP A 49 -11.82 -32.32 -21.32
CA TRP A 49 -11.80 -31.16 -20.45
C TRP A 49 -11.35 -29.90 -21.21
N GLU A 50 -10.30 -30.01 -22.02
CA GLU A 50 -9.83 -28.93 -22.89
C GLU A 50 -10.89 -28.50 -23.90
N GLU A 51 -11.53 -29.46 -24.58
CA GLU A 51 -12.65 -29.16 -25.50
C GLU A 51 -13.80 -28.43 -24.80
N ALA A 52 -14.10 -28.80 -23.55
CA ALA A 52 -15.18 -28.18 -22.78
C ALA A 52 -14.87 -26.72 -22.39
N ILE A 53 -13.61 -26.40 -22.09
CA ILE A 53 -13.14 -25.02 -21.83
C ILE A 53 -13.28 -24.18 -23.09
N GLU A 54 -12.85 -24.69 -24.25
CA GLU A 54 -12.93 -23.97 -25.52
C GLU A 54 -14.37 -23.70 -25.98
N PHE A 55 -15.29 -24.66 -25.81
CA PHE A 55 -16.62 -24.58 -26.40
C PHE A 55 -17.59 -23.62 -25.69
N LYS A 56 -17.42 -23.39 -24.39
CA LYS A 56 -18.45 -22.70 -23.60
C LYS A 56 -18.06 -21.29 -23.12
N GLU A 57 -16.94 -20.71 -23.59
CA GLU A 57 -16.39 -19.45 -23.05
C GLU A 57 -16.12 -19.49 -21.53
N TRP A 58 -15.85 -20.68 -20.97
CA TRP A 58 -15.48 -20.78 -19.55
C TRP A 58 -13.99 -20.47 -19.50
N HIS A 59 -13.65 -19.27 -19.05
CA HIS A 59 -12.25 -18.92 -18.86
C HIS A 59 -11.59 -19.94 -17.92
N SER A 60 -10.40 -20.40 -18.28
CA SER A 60 -9.55 -21.27 -17.44
C SER A 60 -9.23 -20.66 -16.06
N GLU A 61 -9.51 -19.36 -15.90
CA GLU A 61 -9.49 -18.62 -14.63
C GLU A 61 -10.73 -18.85 -13.74
N ASN A 62 -11.70 -19.67 -14.18
CA ASN A 62 -12.83 -20.02 -13.33
C ASN A 62 -12.35 -20.90 -12.17
N TRP A 63 -12.24 -20.28 -11.00
CA TRP A 63 -11.76 -20.89 -9.76
C TRP A 63 -12.46 -22.22 -9.44
N GLU A 64 -13.73 -22.38 -9.82
CA GLU A 64 -14.48 -23.61 -9.61
C GLU A 64 -13.87 -24.76 -10.43
N PHE A 65 -13.44 -24.53 -11.67
CA PHE A 65 -12.88 -25.57 -12.53
C PHE A 65 -11.50 -26.00 -12.07
N ALA A 66 -10.63 -25.03 -11.77
CA ALA A 66 -9.31 -25.30 -11.23
C ALA A 66 -9.42 -26.05 -9.90
N SER A 67 -10.28 -25.60 -8.98
CA SER A 67 -10.51 -26.26 -7.69
C SER A 67 -11.01 -27.69 -7.85
N ARG A 68 -11.96 -27.95 -8.77
CA ARG A 68 -12.48 -29.31 -8.99
C ARG A 68 -11.45 -30.24 -9.62
N LEU A 69 -10.61 -29.73 -10.52
CA LEU A 69 -9.52 -30.51 -11.08
C LEU A 69 -8.46 -30.84 -10.02
N GLU A 70 -8.14 -29.88 -9.15
CA GLU A 70 -7.24 -30.10 -8.01
C GLU A 70 -7.77 -31.17 -7.07
N GLU A 71 -9.07 -31.18 -6.76
CA GLU A 71 -9.70 -32.24 -5.96
C GLU A 71 -9.53 -33.63 -6.61
N ILE A 72 -9.77 -33.76 -7.92
CA ILE A 72 -9.61 -35.03 -8.65
C ILE A 72 -8.15 -35.50 -8.59
N LEU A 73 -7.21 -34.59 -8.82
CA LEU A 73 -5.78 -34.90 -8.77
C LEU A 73 -5.32 -35.27 -7.36
N ASN A 74 -5.85 -34.63 -6.32
CA ASN A 74 -5.55 -34.96 -4.93
C ASN A 74 -6.13 -36.34 -4.53
N ASP A 75 -7.38 -36.65 -4.91
CA ASP A 75 -7.96 -37.98 -4.70
C ASP A 75 -7.12 -39.07 -5.41
N LEU A 76 -6.61 -38.78 -6.62
CA LEU A 76 -5.70 -39.67 -7.33
C LEU A 76 -4.36 -39.84 -6.59
N LEU A 77 -3.77 -38.75 -6.10
CA LEU A 77 -2.52 -38.79 -5.34
C LEU A 77 -2.63 -39.67 -4.08
N GLU A 78 -3.76 -39.58 -3.36
CA GLU A 78 -4.03 -40.41 -2.18
C GLU A 78 -4.24 -41.88 -2.52
N ARG A 79 -4.91 -42.16 -3.64
CA ARG A 79 -5.24 -43.52 -4.08
C ARG A 79 -4.06 -44.25 -4.70
N ASP A 80 -3.37 -43.61 -5.63
CA ASP A 80 -2.30 -44.20 -6.44
C ASP A 80 -1.28 -43.13 -6.86
N SER A 81 -0.26 -42.94 -6.01
CA SER A 81 0.80 -41.96 -6.24
C SER A 81 1.66 -42.26 -7.48
N SER A 82 1.76 -43.52 -7.90
CA SER A 82 2.53 -43.89 -9.10
C SER A 82 1.78 -43.51 -10.36
N LEU A 83 0.47 -43.80 -10.41
CA LEU A 83 -0.39 -43.35 -11.50
C LEU A 83 -0.47 -41.82 -11.54
N TYR A 84 -0.57 -41.16 -10.39
CA TYR A 84 -0.53 -39.70 -10.30
C TYR A 84 0.66 -39.09 -11.03
N VAL A 85 1.88 -39.58 -10.76
CA VAL A 85 3.10 -39.08 -11.41
C VAL A 85 3.01 -39.22 -12.92
N ASN A 86 2.56 -40.37 -13.43
CA ASN A 86 2.40 -40.59 -14.87
C ASN A 86 1.36 -39.64 -15.49
N VAL A 87 0.26 -39.37 -14.77
CA VAL A 87 -0.79 -38.44 -15.19
C VAL A 87 -0.25 -37.00 -15.25
N ILE A 88 0.57 -36.58 -14.29
CA ILE A 88 1.22 -35.25 -14.30
C ILE A 88 2.27 -35.13 -15.41
N GLU A 89 3.06 -36.18 -15.65
CA GLU A 89 4.02 -36.20 -16.77
C GLU A 89 3.31 -36.06 -18.12
N TYR A 90 2.20 -36.77 -18.31
CA TYR A 90 1.35 -36.62 -19.49
C TYR A 90 0.80 -35.19 -19.58
N TYR A 91 0.26 -34.67 -18.49
CA TYR A 91 -0.34 -33.34 -18.44
C TYR A 91 0.63 -32.24 -18.89
N LEU A 92 1.88 -32.27 -18.41
CA LEU A 92 2.92 -31.30 -18.78
C LEU A 92 3.30 -31.36 -20.26
N ARG A 93 3.17 -32.53 -20.91
CA ARG A 93 3.41 -32.70 -22.35
C ARG A 93 2.25 -32.19 -23.22
N SER A 94 1.04 -32.14 -22.66
CA SER A 94 -0.20 -31.88 -23.41
C SER A 94 -0.67 -30.41 -23.39
N SER A 95 0.15 -29.47 -22.86
CA SER A 95 0.04 -28.00 -22.98
C SER A 95 -0.53 -27.17 -21.81
N ASP A 96 -0.68 -27.73 -20.60
CA ASP A 96 -1.05 -27.03 -19.34
C ASP A 96 -2.02 -25.84 -19.51
N ARG A 97 -3.20 -26.11 -20.08
CA ARG A 97 -4.25 -25.09 -20.26
C ARG A 97 -5.15 -24.93 -19.04
N LEU A 98 -4.96 -25.75 -18.00
CA LEU A 98 -5.94 -25.92 -16.91
C LEU A 98 -5.56 -25.19 -15.61
N TYR A 99 -4.41 -24.48 -15.60
CA TYR A 99 -3.99 -23.58 -14.51
C TYR A 99 -4.06 -24.23 -13.10
N ILE A 100 -3.64 -25.49 -12.98
CA ILE A 100 -3.66 -26.21 -11.70
C ILE A 100 -2.65 -25.64 -10.69
N ASN A 101 -2.91 -25.82 -9.40
CA ASN A 101 -1.90 -25.62 -8.38
C ASN A 101 -0.70 -26.57 -8.57
N ILE A 102 0.44 -26.00 -8.91
CA ILE A 102 1.66 -26.72 -9.31
C ILE A 102 2.41 -27.36 -8.14
N ARG A 103 2.09 -27.02 -6.88
CA ARG A 103 2.89 -27.43 -5.73
C ARG A 103 2.88 -28.94 -5.51
N ASN A 104 1.70 -29.56 -5.41
CA ASN A 104 1.57 -31.01 -5.19
C ASN A 104 2.14 -31.83 -6.38
N PRO A 105 1.85 -31.45 -7.65
CA PRO A 105 2.47 -32.09 -8.81
C PRO A 105 4.01 -32.09 -8.74
N LEU A 106 4.62 -30.93 -8.51
CA LEU A 106 6.07 -30.80 -8.46
C LEU A 106 6.68 -31.58 -7.28
N GLN A 107 6.08 -31.51 -6.08
CA GLN A 107 6.55 -32.29 -4.94
C GLN A 107 6.55 -33.80 -5.23
N SER A 108 5.50 -34.29 -5.90
CA SER A 108 5.40 -35.70 -6.27
C SER A 108 6.44 -36.09 -7.32
N LEU A 109 6.70 -35.21 -8.29
CA LEU A 109 7.78 -35.41 -9.27
C LEU A 109 9.15 -35.47 -8.58
N PHE A 110 9.48 -34.51 -7.71
CA PHE A 110 10.75 -34.52 -6.95
C PHE A 110 10.89 -35.75 -6.04
N SER A 111 9.79 -36.36 -5.59
CA SER A 111 9.86 -37.58 -4.77
C SER A 111 10.19 -38.85 -5.57
N THR A 112 10.06 -38.81 -6.91
CA THR A 112 10.17 -39.99 -7.79
C THR A 112 11.16 -39.85 -8.94
N ARG A 113 11.69 -38.64 -9.17
CA ARG A 113 12.59 -38.26 -10.28
C ARG A 113 13.77 -37.45 -9.77
N THR A 114 14.87 -37.42 -10.52
CA THR A 114 16.00 -36.53 -10.20
C THR A 114 15.68 -35.08 -10.56
N THR A 115 16.42 -34.14 -9.98
CA THR A 115 16.30 -32.71 -10.28
C THR A 115 16.41 -32.42 -11.79
N GLU A 116 17.32 -33.10 -12.48
CA GLU A 116 17.55 -32.95 -13.92
C GLU A 116 16.38 -33.51 -14.74
N GLU A 117 15.80 -34.63 -14.31
CA GLU A 117 14.63 -35.22 -14.97
C GLU A 117 13.40 -34.30 -14.85
N VAL A 118 13.17 -33.72 -13.66
CA VAL A 118 12.09 -32.75 -13.45
C VAL A 118 12.32 -31.49 -14.29
N ALA A 119 13.55 -30.95 -14.30
CA ALA A 119 13.89 -29.80 -15.12
C ALA A 119 13.65 -30.07 -16.62
N ALA A 120 14.14 -31.20 -17.13
CA ALA A 120 13.97 -31.60 -18.53
C ALA A 120 12.49 -31.77 -18.91
N LEU A 121 11.65 -32.27 -17.99
CA LEU A 121 10.21 -32.40 -18.23
C LEU A 121 9.54 -31.03 -18.41
N ILE A 122 9.93 -30.03 -17.61
CA ILE A 122 9.39 -28.67 -17.70
C ILE A 122 9.93 -27.95 -18.94
N ASP A 123 11.22 -28.11 -19.25
CA ASP A 123 11.88 -27.40 -20.36
C ASP A 123 11.55 -27.98 -21.75
N SER A 124 11.27 -29.27 -21.85
CA SER A 124 10.99 -29.94 -23.13
C SER A 124 9.66 -29.54 -23.77
N ASN A 125 8.80 -28.82 -23.04
CA ASN A 125 7.47 -28.46 -23.48
C ASN A 125 7.29 -26.94 -23.51
N THR A 126 6.63 -26.42 -24.55
CA THR A 126 6.24 -25.01 -24.64
C THR A 126 4.75 -24.88 -24.38
N PHE A 127 4.39 -24.27 -23.25
CA PHE A 127 3.01 -24.03 -22.84
C PHE A 127 2.86 -22.69 -22.09
N PRO A 128 1.66 -22.08 -22.04
CA PRO A 128 1.47 -20.70 -21.59
C PRO A 128 1.95 -20.40 -20.16
N THR A 129 1.82 -21.38 -19.26
CA THR A 129 2.12 -21.28 -17.83
C THR A 129 3.49 -21.86 -17.46
N ARG A 130 4.35 -22.18 -18.45
CA ARG A 130 5.64 -22.83 -18.22
C ARG A 130 6.51 -22.10 -17.21
N ASP A 131 6.53 -20.77 -17.26
CA ASP A 131 7.34 -19.97 -16.35
C ASP A 131 6.86 -20.10 -14.89
N ARG A 132 5.55 -20.26 -14.64
CA ARG A 132 5.03 -20.61 -13.31
C ARG A 132 5.58 -21.94 -12.81
N TRP A 133 5.64 -22.95 -13.67
CA TRP A 133 6.23 -24.25 -13.33
C TRP A 133 7.73 -24.15 -13.07
N LYS A 134 8.46 -23.34 -13.83
CA LYS A 134 9.87 -23.06 -13.57
C LYS A 134 10.07 -22.38 -12.22
N PHE A 135 9.25 -21.39 -11.87
CA PHE A 135 9.29 -20.79 -10.54
C PHE A 135 8.97 -21.82 -9.45
N GLY A 136 7.94 -22.65 -9.63
CA GLY A 136 7.63 -23.74 -8.71
C GLY A 136 8.78 -24.73 -8.55
N PHE A 137 9.49 -25.06 -9.63
CA PHE A 137 10.70 -25.88 -9.61
C PHE A 137 11.76 -25.24 -8.71
N PHE A 138 12.07 -23.96 -8.88
CA PHE A 138 13.03 -23.25 -8.01
C PHE A 138 12.52 -23.12 -6.56
N GLN A 139 11.21 -22.94 -6.33
CA GLN A 139 10.62 -22.95 -4.99
C GLN A 139 10.85 -24.28 -4.27
N LEU A 140 10.83 -25.40 -4.99
CA LEU A 140 10.96 -26.75 -4.43
C LEU A 140 12.35 -27.38 -4.60
N LEU A 141 13.27 -26.73 -5.33
CA LEU A 141 14.64 -27.20 -5.52
C LEU A 141 15.33 -27.46 -4.17
N PRO A 142 15.88 -28.65 -3.92
CA PRO A 142 16.61 -28.93 -2.68
C PRO A 142 17.84 -28.04 -2.52
N GLU A 143 18.14 -27.62 -1.29
CA GLU A 143 19.26 -26.70 -1.01
C GLU A 143 20.62 -27.26 -1.47
N GLU A 144 20.81 -28.57 -1.34
CA GLU A 144 21.98 -29.31 -1.80
C GLU A 144 22.17 -29.28 -3.32
N SER A 145 21.11 -28.95 -4.08
CA SER A 145 21.12 -28.87 -5.55
C SER A 145 21.28 -27.44 -6.06
N ILE A 146 21.47 -26.45 -5.17
CA ILE A 146 21.67 -25.06 -5.55
C ILE A 146 23.11 -24.87 -6.03
N THR A 147 23.26 -24.47 -7.30
CA THR A 147 24.55 -24.15 -7.93
C THR A 147 24.52 -22.73 -8.49
N ALA A 148 25.69 -22.20 -8.85
CA ALA A 148 25.79 -20.89 -9.52
C ALA A 148 25.02 -20.86 -10.85
N GLU A 149 25.02 -21.97 -11.60
CA GLU A 149 24.25 -22.11 -12.84
C GLU A 149 22.74 -22.04 -12.57
N LYS A 150 22.25 -22.71 -11.52
CA LYS A 150 20.83 -22.61 -11.13
C LYS A 150 20.44 -21.21 -10.65
N LEU A 151 21.37 -20.48 -10.04
CA LEU A 151 21.14 -19.10 -9.66
C LEU A 151 21.01 -18.18 -10.90
N GLU A 152 21.90 -18.34 -11.89
CA GLU A 152 21.82 -17.61 -13.15
C GLU A 152 20.53 -17.92 -13.91
N GLU A 153 20.11 -19.19 -13.96
CA GLU A 153 18.82 -19.59 -14.54
C GLU A 153 17.64 -18.90 -13.84
N LEU A 154 17.66 -18.83 -12.50
CA LEU A 154 16.60 -18.17 -11.73
C LEU A 154 16.58 -16.65 -11.98
N TYR A 155 17.73 -15.98 -12.04
CA TYR A 155 17.80 -14.57 -12.40
C TYR A 155 17.26 -14.31 -13.81
N HIS A 156 17.66 -15.13 -14.77
CA HIS A 156 17.17 -15.05 -16.13
C HIS A 156 15.66 -15.27 -16.21
N LEU A 157 15.11 -16.18 -15.39
CA LEU A 157 13.67 -16.39 -15.29
C LEU A 157 12.95 -15.13 -14.79
N TYR A 158 13.39 -14.53 -13.68
CA TYR A 158 12.84 -13.25 -13.20
C TYR A 158 12.91 -12.12 -14.24
N GLU A 159 14.00 -12.04 -14.99
CA GLU A 159 14.19 -11.00 -16.00
C GLU A 159 13.21 -11.15 -17.17
N ASN A 160 12.93 -12.38 -17.61
CA ASN A 160 12.19 -12.62 -18.86
C ASN A 160 10.72 -13.04 -18.68
N SER A 161 10.30 -13.47 -17.48
CA SER A 161 8.92 -13.92 -17.25
C SER A 161 7.94 -12.76 -17.07
N ASP A 162 6.69 -12.97 -17.51
CA ASP A 162 5.60 -12.04 -17.24
C ASP A 162 5.25 -11.97 -15.75
N VAL A 163 4.71 -10.83 -15.31
CA VAL A 163 4.37 -10.58 -13.90
C VAL A 163 3.39 -11.60 -13.35
N ASP A 164 2.43 -12.05 -14.17
CA ASP A 164 1.43 -13.05 -13.79
C ASP A 164 2.02 -14.44 -13.56
N SER A 165 3.28 -14.67 -13.99
CA SER A 165 4.00 -15.91 -13.73
C SER A 165 4.83 -15.88 -12.44
N LEU A 166 5.04 -14.69 -11.85
CA LEU A 166 5.91 -14.54 -10.69
C LEU A 166 5.32 -15.19 -9.42
N PRO A 167 6.15 -15.79 -8.56
CA PRO A 167 5.68 -16.47 -7.36
C PRO A 167 5.30 -15.46 -6.26
N ALA A 168 4.10 -15.59 -5.70
CA ALA A 168 3.67 -14.73 -4.59
C ALA A 168 4.44 -14.95 -3.27
N ASP A 169 5.26 -16.00 -3.20
CA ASP A 169 6.09 -16.31 -2.03
C ASP A 169 7.53 -15.87 -2.30
N PHE A 170 8.07 -14.99 -1.45
CA PHE A 170 9.48 -14.58 -1.47
C PHE A 170 10.35 -15.40 -0.50
N ASP A 171 9.75 -16.15 0.43
CA ASP A 171 10.49 -16.88 1.49
C ASP A 171 11.44 -17.92 0.89
N TYR A 172 11.06 -18.53 -0.23
CA TYR A 172 11.89 -19.52 -0.90
C TYR A 172 13.24 -18.96 -1.37
N LEU A 173 13.36 -17.65 -1.58
CA LEU A 173 14.63 -17.03 -1.98
C LEU A 173 15.68 -17.10 -0.86
N LEU A 174 15.24 -17.17 0.41
CA LEU A 174 16.16 -17.22 1.55
C LEU A 174 17.05 -18.46 1.52
N LYS A 175 16.56 -19.60 1.01
CA LYS A 175 17.37 -20.81 0.89
C LYS A 175 18.53 -20.68 -0.11
N TYR A 176 18.45 -19.73 -1.05
CA TYR A 176 19.52 -19.45 -2.02
C TYR A 176 20.65 -18.60 -1.45
N GLN A 177 20.50 -18.07 -0.23
CA GLN A 177 21.55 -17.29 0.44
C GLN A 177 22.79 -18.11 0.78
N CYS A 178 22.69 -19.45 0.79
CA CYS A 178 23.84 -20.33 0.91
C CYS A 178 24.82 -20.19 -0.27
N ALA A 179 24.33 -19.77 -1.44
CA ALA A 179 25.11 -19.57 -2.65
C ALA A 179 25.36 -18.07 -2.94
N GLU A 180 24.34 -17.22 -2.73
CA GLU A 180 24.44 -15.77 -2.91
C GLU A 180 23.64 -15.04 -1.83
N ASP A 181 24.35 -14.43 -0.88
CA ASP A 181 23.77 -13.78 0.30
C ASP A 181 22.87 -12.58 -0.06
N THR A 182 23.07 -11.98 -1.25
CA THR A 182 22.27 -10.86 -1.78
C THR A 182 21.14 -11.27 -2.74
N ILE A 183 20.86 -12.56 -2.93
CA ILE A 183 19.85 -13.07 -3.89
C ILE A 183 18.51 -12.33 -3.84
N VAL A 184 17.96 -12.10 -2.63
CA VAL A 184 16.69 -11.38 -2.46
C VAL A 184 16.82 -9.96 -3.02
N LEU A 185 17.91 -9.26 -2.71
CA LEU A 185 18.17 -7.91 -3.19
C LEU A 185 18.37 -7.87 -4.71
N ASP A 186 19.06 -8.86 -5.28
CA ASP A 186 19.31 -8.92 -6.71
C ASP A 186 18.03 -9.22 -7.50
N VAL A 187 17.14 -10.07 -6.97
CA VAL A 187 15.77 -10.23 -7.50
C VAL A 187 14.99 -8.92 -7.43
N LEU A 188 15.04 -8.22 -6.30
CA LEU A 188 14.38 -6.92 -6.17
C LEU A 188 14.92 -5.88 -7.17
N ARG A 189 16.23 -5.89 -7.47
CA ARG A 189 16.83 -5.05 -8.51
C ARG A 189 16.32 -5.41 -9.91
N ILE A 190 16.15 -6.69 -10.21
CA ILE A 190 15.55 -7.14 -11.48
C ILE A 190 14.12 -6.60 -11.60
N LEU A 191 13.29 -6.80 -10.57
CA LEU A 191 11.90 -6.32 -10.53
C LEU A 191 11.82 -4.80 -10.65
N HIS A 192 12.70 -4.07 -9.96
CA HIS A 192 12.78 -2.62 -10.06
C HIS A 192 13.08 -2.16 -11.50
N ARG A 193 14.06 -2.76 -12.18
CA ARG A 193 14.35 -2.44 -13.59
C ARG A 193 13.17 -2.74 -14.51
N LYS A 194 12.42 -3.83 -14.26
CA LYS A 194 11.22 -4.16 -15.05
C LYS A 194 10.12 -3.10 -14.92
N THR A 195 9.95 -2.51 -13.73
CA THR A 195 9.00 -1.39 -13.54
C THR A 195 9.33 -0.20 -14.44
N GLU A 196 10.61 0.05 -14.73
CA GLU A 196 11.05 1.21 -15.50
C GLU A 196 10.97 0.99 -17.03
N LYS A 197 11.19 -0.24 -17.49
CA LYS A 197 11.28 -0.55 -18.93
C LYS A 197 9.93 -0.81 -19.60
N GLU A 198 8.97 -1.38 -18.89
CA GLU A 198 7.81 -2.02 -19.52
C GLU A 198 6.48 -1.25 -19.35
N ASN A 199 6.50 -0.06 -18.72
CA ASN A 199 5.28 0.64 -18.28
C ASN A 199 4.33 -0.25 -17.42
N GLN A 200 4.82 -1.37 -16.90
CA GLN A 200 4.11 -2.31 -16.02
C GLN A 200 4.23 -1.92 -14.54
N VAL A 201 4.43 -0.63 -14.25
CA VAL A 201 4.58 -0.10 -12.89
C VAL A 201 3.48 -0.64 -11.98
N ASN A 202 2.25 -0.72 -12.50
CA ASN A 202 1.08 -1.12 -11.73
C ASN A 202 1.11 -2.61 -11.32
N HIS A 203 1.50 -3.49 -12.25
CA HIS A 203 1.49 -4.93 -12.01
C HIS A 203 2.63 -5.36 -11.07
N ILE A 204 3.84 -4.82 -11.29
CA ILE A 204 4.99 -5.14 -10.44
C ILE A 204 4.85 -4.48 -9.06
N GLY A 205 4.31 -3.26 -8.98
CA GLY A 205 4.00 -2.62 -7.69
C GLY A 205 3.08 -3.48 -6.84
N ALA A 206 2.00 -4.01 -7.42
CA ALA A 206 1.13 -4.95 -6.72
C ALA A 206 1.86 -6.23 -6.28
N TYR A 207 2.73 -6.80 -7.13
CA TYR A 207 3.54 -7.97 -6.79
C TYR A 207 4.51 -7.70 -5.62
N LEU A 208 5.14 -6.53 -5.57
CA LEU A 208 6.04 -6.13 -4.47
C LEU A 208 5.33 -6.09 -3.11
N SER A 209 3.99 -6.04 -3.08
CA SER A 209 3.24 -6.18 -1.82
C SER A 209 3.50 -7.50 -1.11
N TYR A 210 3.81 -8.57 -1.84
CA TYR A 210 4.11 -9.87 -1.26
C TYR A 210 5.43 -9.87 -0.49
N PHE A 211 6.44 -9.16 -0.99
CA PHE A 211 7.72 -8.97 -0.31
C PHE A 211 7.51 -8.31 1.07
N PHE A 212 6.80 -7.18 1.12
CA PHE A 212 6.56 -6.44 2.36
C PHE A 212 5.60 -7.14 3.34
N ARG A 213 4.93 -8.21 2.91
CA ARG A 213 4.04 -9.03 3.75
C ARG A 213 4.69 -10.30 4.27
N SER A 214 5.86 -10.70 3.76
CA SER A 214 6.59 -11.88 4.24
C SER A 214 7.25 -11.58 5.59
N PRO A 215 6.88 -12.23 6.70
CA PRO A 215 7.54 -12.02 7.98
C PRO A 215 9.00 -12.48 7.98
N ARG A 216 9.33 -13.54 7.22
CA ARG A 216 10.68 -14.10 7.16
C ARG A 216 11.63 -13.15 6.44
N VAL A 217 11.23 -12.70 5.24
CA VAL A 217 12.04 -11.76 4.47
C VAL A 217 12.12 -10.41 5.16
N MET A 218 11.02 -9.94 5.78
CA MET A 218 11.02 -8.70 6.55
C MET A 218 11.93 -8.74 7.78
N SER A 219 12.23 -9.92 8.33
CA SER A 219 13.21 -10.05 9.42
C SER A 219 14.64 -9.71 8.99
N GLU A 220 14.93 -9.78 7.70
CA GLU A 220 16.23 -9.41 7.11
C GLU A 220 16.23 -8.02 6.45
N LEU A 221 15.12 -7.27 6.55
CA LEU A 221 14.98 -5.97 5.89
C LEU A 221 16.15 -5.02 6.21
N GLY A 222 16.64 -5.02 7.46
CA GLY A 222 17.76 -4.18 7.87
C GLY A 222 19.04 -4.45 7.06
N LYS A 223 19.35 -5.72 6.79
CA LYS A 223 20.50 -6.12 5.97
C LYS A 223 20.36 -5.57 4.55
N TYR A 224 19.20 -5.73 3.92
CA TYR A 224 18.97 -5.24 2.56
C TYR A 224 18.98 -3.72 2.48
N PHE A 225 18.43 -3.06 3.51
CA PHE A 225 18.38 -1.61 3.62
C PHE A 225 19.77 -1.00 3.76
N GLU A 226 20.68 -1.62 4.53
CA GLU A 226 22.08 -1.18 4.66
C GLU A 226 22.84 -1.26 3.33
N ILE A 227 22.55 -2.26 2.50
CA ILE A 227 23.21 -2.45 1.20
C ILE A 227 22.68 -1.46 0.16
N ASP A 228 21.36 -1.31 0.06
CA ASP A 228 20.72 -0.52 -1.00
C ASP A 228 19.46 0.19 -0.49
N THR A 229 19.70 1.22 0.33
CA THR A 229 18.66 2.03 0.96
C THR A 229 17.67 2.62 -0.06
N ASP A 230 18.19 3.19 -1.14
CA ASP A 230 17.36 3.90 -2.13
C ASP A 230 16.46 2.93 -2.91
N LEU A 231 16.96 1.73 -3.22
CA LEU A 231 16.15 0.69 -3.84
C LEU A 231 14.97 0.29 -2.96
N ILE A 232 15.21 -0.03 -1.67
CA ILE A 232 14.14 -0.48 -0.77
C ILE A 232 13.06 0.60 -0.60
N LYS A 233 13.47 1.86 -0.42
CA LYS A 233 12.52 2.98 -0.35
C LYS A 233 11.72 3.15 -1.63
N SER A 234 12.38 3.07 -2.78
CA SER A 234 11.73 3.17 -4.10
C SER A 234 10.70 2.05 -4.32
N LEU A 235 11.05 0.82 -3.95
CA LEU A 235 10.16 -0.34 -4.04
C LEU A 235 8.95 -0.20 -3.13
N TYR A 236 9.14 0.26 -1.89
CA TYR A 236 8.03 0.51 -0.99
C TYR A 236 7.06 1.55 -1.57
N ILE A 237 7.58 2.68 -2.06
CA ILE A 237 6.77 3.74 -2.67
C ILE A 237 5.95 3.21 -3.85
N LYS A 238 6.57 2.39 -4.72
CA LYS A 238 5.89 1.76 -5.86
C LYS A 238 4.79 0.78 -5.39
N ALA A 239 5.08 -0.04 -4.39
CA ALA A 239 4.11 -1.00 -3.86
C ALA A 239 2.91 -0.31 -3.20
N ASP A 240 3.16 0.75 -2.41
CA ASP A 240 2.12 1.50 -1.69
C ASP A 240 1.20 2.28 -2.63
N ALA A 241 1.75 2.78 -3.74
CA ALA A 241 0.99 3.49 -4.76
C ALA A 241 -0.06 2.59 -5.44
N GLU A 242 0.23 1.31 -5.61
CA GLU A 242 -0.67 0.34 -6.27
C GLU A 242 -1.62 -0.36 -5.31
N ASN A 243 -1.18 -0.59 -4.07
CA ASN A 243 -1.99 -1.24 -3.06
C ASN A 243 -1.85 -0.53 -1.72
N ALA A 244 -2.72 0.45 -1.46
CA ALA A 244 -2.75 1.19 -0.19
C ALA A 244 -3.00 0.28 1.04
N HIS A 245 -3.35 -0.99 0.84
CA HIS A 245 -3.48 -1.99 1.90
C HIS A 245 -2.22 -2.84 2.12
N ILE A 246 -1.09 -2.58 1.43
CA ILE A 246 0.17 -3.29 1.73
C ILE A 246 0.57 -3.12 3.19
N ASP A 247 0.39 -1.90 3.70
CA ASP A 247 0.83 -1.47 5.01
C ASP A 247 -0.23 -0.56 5.64
N LEU A 248 -1.44 -1.10 5.75
CA LEU A 248 -2.62 -0.40 6.27
C LEU A 248 -2.39 0.10 7.71
N ARG A 249 -1.61 -0.64 8.50
CA ARG A 249 -1.25 -0.28 9.88
C ARG A 249 -0.01 0.62 9.98
N GLY A 250 0.73 0.81 8.88
CA GLY A 250 1.93 1.63 8.86
C GLY A 250 3.12 0.99 9.58
N GLU A 251 3.14 -0.34 9.72
CA GLU A 251 4.19 -1.08 10.43
C GLU A 251 5.50 -1.06 9.64
N VAL A 252 5.44 -1.37 8.34
CA VAL A 252 6.61 -1.31 7.44
C VAL A 252 7.10 0.12 7.30
N PHE A 253 6.18 1.06 7.12
CA PHE A 253 6.49 2.49 7.04
C PHE A 253 7.21 3.00 8.30
N GLN A 254 6.79 2.54 9.48
CA GLN A 254 7.45 2.86 10.75
C GLN A 254 8.87 2.31 10.82
N ILE A 255 9.09 1.07 10.36
CA ILE A 255 10.42 0.47 10.27
C ILE A 255 11.32 1.30 9.36
N LEU A 256 10.84 1.67 8.17
CA LEU A 256 11.61 2.46 7.20
C LEU A 256 11.95 3.86 7.72
N ILE A 257 11.04 4.54 8.43
CA ILE A 257 11.35 5.81 9.12
C ILE A 257 12.40 5.60 10.21
N GLY A 258 12.30 4.50 10.96
CA GLY A 258 13.26 4.18 12.02
C GLY A 258 14.67 3.91 11.48
N MET A 259 14.77 3.31 10.29
CA MET A 259 16.04 3.08 9.59
C MET A 259 16.59 4.35 8.93
N ASP A 260 15.72 5.16 8.33
CA ASP A 260 16.08 6.45 7.74
C ASP A 260 14.95 7.47 7.85
N LYS A 261 15.16 8.46 8.73
CA LYS A 261 14.22 9.57 8.96
C LYS A 261 13.89 10.39 7.71
N THR A 262 14.76 10.39 6.69
CA THR A 262 14.52 11.11 5.43
C THR A 262 13.46 10.45 4.57
N PHE A 263 13.14 9.18 4.84
CA PHE A 263 12.15 8.41 4.07
C PHE A 263 10.78 9.08 4.03
N LEU A 264 10.33 9.70 5.14
CA LEU A 264 9.04 10.40 5.16
C LEU A 264 8.99 11.52 4.11
N LEU A 265 10.04 12.34 4.02
CA LEU A 265 10.11 13.42 3.05
C LEU A 265 10.11 12.86 1.61
N GLN A 266 10.90 11.82 1.35
CA GLN A 266 10.98 11.17 0.04
C GLN A 266 9.64 10.56 -0.38
N TYR A 267 8.98 9.86 0.55
CA TYR A 267 7.65 9.31 0.34
C TYR A 267 6.66 10.44 0.03
N LEU A 268 6.60 11.49 0.84
CA LEU A 268 5.69 12.60 0.59
C LEU A 268 5.98 13.29 -0.75
N ASP A 269 7.25 13.43 -1.15
CA ASP A 269 7.62 13.99 -2.45
C ASP A 269 7.11 13.13 -3.63
N SER A 270 7.14 11.80 -3.48
CA SER A 270 6.65 10.88 -4.51
C SER A 270 5.12 10.95 -4.73
N GLN A 271 4.37 11.51 -3.78
CA GLN A 271 2.90 11.61 -3.87
C GLN A 271 2.45 12.79 -4.73
N PHE A 272 3.38 13.63 -5.19
CA PHE A 272 3.08 14.75 -6.07
C PHE A 272 3.26 14.32 -7.54
N PRO A 273 2.18 14.16 -8.32
CA PRO A 273 2.32 13.92 -9.75
C PRO A 273 2.94 15.15 -10.44
N GLU A 274 3.85 14.93 -11.38
CA GLU A 274 4.48 16.00 -12.18
C GLU A 274 3.45 16.88 -12.91
N ALA A 275 2.27 16.32 -13.23
CA ALA A 275 1.17 17.02 -13.89
C ALA A 275 0.25 17.82 -12.95
N GLY A 276 0.57 17.94 -11.66
CA GLY A 276 -0.18 18.78 -10.72
C GLY A 276 -1.56 18.25 -10.28
N GLY A 277 -1.80 16.95 -10.46
CA GLY A 277 -3.00 16.26 -9.97
C GLY A 277 -3.13 16.21 -8.44
N TYR A 278 -4.36 16.03 -7.96
CA TYR A 278 -4.70 15.92 -6.54
C TYR A 278 -4.79 14.44 -6.15
N ARG A 279 -3.74 13.88 -5.52
CA ARG A 279 -3.88 12.63 -4.76
C ARG A 279 -4.25 12.98 -3.33
N ARG A 280 -5.43 12.52 -2.88
CA ARG A 280 -5.80 12.60 -1.48
C ARG A 280 -4.98 11.53 -0.75
N LEU A 281 -4.02 11.96 0.06
CA LEU A 281 -3.35 11.04 0.98
C LEU A 281 -4.34 10.63 2.08
N GLU A 282 -4.69 9.35 2.12
CA GLU A 282 -5.60 8.80 3.14
C GLU A 282 -4.87 8.22 4.35
N ARG A 283 -3.53 8.12 4.26
CA ARG A 283 -2.65 7.59 5.31
C ARG A 283 -2.68 8.49 6.54
N ASP A 284 -2.84 7.85 7.70
CA ASP A 284 -2.80 8.51 9.01
C ASP A 284 -1.36 8.50 9.53
N PHE A 285 -0.71 9.66 9.57
CA PHE A 285 0.66 9.83 10.07
C PHE A 285 0.72 10.07 11.59
N SER A 286 -0.40 9.95 12.31
CA SER A 286 -0.45 10.16 13.76
C SER A 286 0.56 9.32 14.54
N PHE A 287 0.94 8.14 14.03
CA PHE A 287 1.90 7.23 14.67
C PHE A 287 3.27 7.89 14.92
N ILE A 288 3.69 8.84 14.05
CA ILE A 288 4.99 9.54 14.19
C ILE A 288 5.05 10.29 15.51
N TRP A 289 3.94 10.89 15.94
CA TRP A 289 3.87 11.64 17.19
C TRP A 289 3.99 10.79 18.44
N TYR A 290 3.96 9.46 18.34
CA TYR A 290 4.21 8.56 19.47
C TYR A 290 5.69 8.17 19.59
N GLN A 291 6.49 8.34 18.54
CA GLN A 291 7.92 8.03 18.57
C GLN A 291 8.68 8.98 19.50
N GLU A 292 9.84 8.58 19.98
CA GLU A 292 10.68 9.43 20.85
C GLU A 292 11.37 10.55 20.07
N ASN A 293 11.85 10.24 18.87
CA ASN A 293 12.50 11.16 17.93
C ASN A 293 11.51 11.90 17.01
N PHE A 294 10.23 11.99 17.38
CA PHE A 294 9.20 12.64 16.57
C PHE A 294 9.57 14.07 16.17
N SER A 295 10.26 14.80 17.06
CA SER A 295 10.59 16.20 16.83
C SER A 295 11.51 16.37 15.63
N GLU A 296 12.54 15.52 15.53
CA GLU A 296 13.51 15.53 14.44
C GLU A 296 12.87 15.09 13.12
N ILE A 297 12.11 13.99 13.14
CA ILE A 297 11.44 13.48 11.94
C ILE A 297 10.50 14.54 11.36
N VAL A 298 9.67 15.16 12.20
CA VAL A 298 8.69 16.14 11.74
C VAL A 298 9.36 17.47 11.37
N SER A 299 10.36 17.94 12.13
CA SER A 299 11.06 19.19 11.80
C SER A 299 11.74 19.10 10.44
N ASP A 300 12.52 18.04 10.22
CA ASP A 300 13.30 17.84 8.99
C ASP A 300 12.35 17.70 7.79
N THR A 301 11.23 17.00 7.98
CA THR A 301 10.20 16.86 6.95
C THR A 301 9.54 18.20 6.61
N LEU A 302 9.20 19.04 7.59
CA LEU A 302 8.58 20.34 7.33
C LEU A 302 9.51 21.30 6.62
N ILE A 303 10.79 21.33 7.03
CA ILE A 303 11.82 22.13 6.38
C ILE A 303 12.01 21.64 4.94
N GLY A 304 12.13 20.33 4.74
CA GLY A 304 12.25 19.72 3.42
C GLY A 304 11.06 20.03 2.51
N LEU A 305 9.83 19.86 3.00
CA LEU A 305 8.61 20.21 2.25
C LEU A 305 8.55 21.69 1.91
N HIS A 306 8.99 22.57 2.80
CA HIS A 306 9.07 24.00 2.52
C HIS A 306 10.07 24.31 1.40
N ASN A 307 11.22 23.65 1.40
CA ASN A 307 12.23 23.77 0.33
C ASN A 307 11.67 23.29 -1.02
N LEU A 308 11.08 22.10 -1.06
CA LEU A 308 10.44 21.55 -2.26
C LEU A 308 9.35 22.48 -2.81
N TYR A 309 8.56 23.07 -1.92
CA TYR A 309 7.53 24.03 -2.29
C TYR A 309 8.10 25.31 -2.93
N ARG A 310 9.25 25.80 -2.43
CA ARG A 310 9.97 26.95 -3.03
C ARG A 310 10.52 26.61 -4.41
N GLU A 311 11.05 25.41 -4.59
CA GLU A 311 11.64 24.95 -5.85
C GLU A 311 10.59 24.64 -6.92
N LYS A 312 9.57 23.83 -6.59
CA LYS A 312 8.56 23.31 -7.53
C LYS A 312 7.42 24.30 -7.83
N LYS A 313 7.47 25.53 -7.32
CA LYS A 313 6.50 26.63 -7.55
C LYS A 313 5.03 26.22 -7.34
N TYR A 314 4.64 26.11 -6.07
CA TYR A 314 3.25 26.16 -5.57
C TYR A 314 2.25 25.21 -6.24
N LEU A 315 2.31 23.91 -5.91
CA LEU A 315 1.18 23.01 -6.16
C LEU A 315 0.16 23.08 -5.00
N PRO A 316 -1.15 23.30 -5.26
CA PRO A 316 -2.21 23.33 -4.24
C PRO A 316 -2.26 22.07 -3.35
N SER A 317 -1.74 20.94 -3.84
CA SER A 317 -1.66 19.66 -3.14
C SER A 317 -0.72 19.69 -1.91
N PHE A 318 0.33 20.53 -1.88
CA PHE A 318 1.29 20.57 -0.75
C PHE A 318 0.64 20.89 0.60
N ASN A 319 -0.42 21.70 0.62
CA ASN A 319 -1.07 22.08 1.87
C ASN A 319 -1.77 20.86 2.52
N ASN A 320 -2.40 20.00 1.72
CA ASN A 320 -3.16 18.85 2.25
C ASN A 320 -2.24 17.75 2.82
N ILE A 321 -1.03 17.60 2.26
CA ILE A 321 -0.06 16.59 2.69
C ILE A 321 0.52 16.94 4.05
N SER A 322 1.03 18.17 4.23
CA SER A 322 1.55 18.57 5.55
C SER A 322 0.46 18.67 6.61
N ASP A 323 -0.79 18.96 6.21
CA ASP A 323 -1.92 18.97 7.14
C ASP A 323 -2.17 17.56 7.70
N SER A 324 -1.94 16.50 6.92
CA SER A 324 -2.06 15.11 7.38
C SER A 324 -1.05 14.74 8.48
N LEU A 325 0.05 15.50 8.64
CA LEU A 325 0.98 15.32 9.76
C LEU A 325 0.39 15.85 11.06
N PHE A 326 -0.47 16.88 11.04
CA PHE A 326 -0.95 17.53 12.26
C PHE A 326 -2.42 17.26 12.60
N ILE A 327 -3.24 16.97 11.59
CA ILE A 327 -4.67 16.74 11.75
C ILE A 327 -4.91 15.26 12.05
N LEU A 328 -5.24 14.96 13.31
CA LEU A 328 -5.58 13.62 13.77
C LEU A 328 -7.02 13.27 13.35
N LYS A 329 -7.26 12.03 12.89
CA LYS A 329 -8.64 11.55 12.68
C LYS A 329 -9.43 11.63 14.00
N ALA A 330 -10.65 12.15 13.95
CA ALA A 330 -11.48 12.35 15.14
C ALA A 330 -11.75 11.02 15.89
N GLY A 331 -11.82 11.08 17.23
CA GLY A 331 -12.21 9.94 18.07
C GLY A 331 -11.07 9.12 18.72
N LYS A 332 -9.79 9.53 18.60
CA LYS A 332 -8.70 8.87 19.32
C LYS A 332 -8.51 9.43 20.75
N PRO A 333 -8.35 8.58 21.78
CA PRO A 333 -8.32 8.96 23.20
C PRO A 333 -7.07 9.75 23.63
N ASP A 334 -5.95 9.67 22.90
CA ASP A 334 -4.65 10.27 23.28
C ASP A 334 -4.34 11.62 22.61
N ASN A 335 -5.36 12.33 22.14
CA ASN A 335 -5.17 13.56 21.37
C ASN A 335 -4.47 14.68 22.15
N GLU A 336 -4.67 14.79 23.47
CA GLU A 336 -4.08 15.88 24.27
C GLU A 336 -2.55 15.81 24.33
N LYS A 337 -1.97 14.64 24.61
CA LYS A 337 -0.51 14.45 24.64
C LYS A 337 0.12 14.75 23.28
N ILE A 338 -0.54 14.36 22.19
CA ILE A 338 -0.06 14.68 20.84
C ILE A 338 -0.17 16.18 20.58
N TRP A 339 -1.25 16.84 21.01
CA TRP A 339 -1.41 18.27 20.85
C TRP A 339 -0.32 19.06 21.57
N GLU A 340 0.07 18.64 22.78
CA GLU A 340 1.20 19.22 23.52
C GLU A 340 2.52 19.07 22.74
N ARG A 341 2.80 17.87 22.20
CA ARG A 341 3.99 17.63 21.35
C ARG A 341 4.01 18.51 20.10
N GLN A 342 2.87 18.62 19.42
CA GLN A 342 2.71 19.49 18.24
C GLN A 342 2.90 20.97 18.58
N GLU A 343 2.33 21.44 19.69
CA GLU A 343 2.46 22.82 20.16
C GLU A 343 3.90 23.17 20.54
N ALA A 344 4.57 22.28 21.27
CA ALA A 344 5.96 22.43 21.64
C ALA A 344 6.86 22.50 20.40
N LEU A 345 6.68 21.57 19.45
CA LEU A 345 7.44 21.55 18.20
C LEU A 345 7.25 22.85 17.40
N LEU A 346 6.00 23.27 17.18
CA LEU A 346 5.73 24.48 16.39
C LEU A 346 6.30 25.73 17.06
N SER A 347 6.23 25.82 18.39
CA SER A 347 6.81 26.94 19.13
C SER A 347 8.33 26.97 19.00
N ASP A 348 8.98 25.80 19.08
CA ASP A 348 10.43 25.67 18.88
C ASP A 348 10.84 26.04 17.45
N LEU A 349 10.11 25.57 16.43
CA LEU A 349 10.35 25.93 15.04
C LEU A 349 10.17 27.42 14.76
N VAL A 350 9.18 28.07 15.39
CA VAL A 350 9.00 29.52 15.28
C VAL A 350 10.20 30.26 15.84
N LYS A 351 10.70 29.83 16.99
CA LYS A 351 11.86 30.42 17.65
C LYS A 351 13.15 30.21 16.85
N THR A 352 13.40 28.99 16.39
CA THR A 352 14.65 28.63 15.70
C THR A 352 14.71 29.16 14.26
N HIS A 353 13.57 29.42 13.63
CA HIS A 353 13.50 29.89 12.23
C HIS A 353 12.81 31.25 12.06
N ILE A 354 12.81 32.12 13.09
CA ILE A 354 12.10 33.41 13.06
C ILE A 354 12.54 34.33 11.91
N ASP A 355 13.78 34.17 11.43
CA ASP A 355 14.34 34.95 10.34
C ASP A 355 13.86 34.48 8.94
N ASP A 356 13.38 33.23 8.79
CA ASP A 356 12.77 32.74 7.55
C ASP A 356 11.26 33.03 7.55
N ARG A 357 10.89 34.24 7.11
CA ARG A 357 9.50 34.69 7.10
C ARG A 357 8.56 33.78 6.32
N GLU A 358 9.04 33.21 5.20
CA GLU A 358 8.21 32.34 4.36
C GLU A 358 7.99 30.99 5.04
N PHE A 359 8.99 30.47 5.76
CA PHE A 359 8.82 29.27 6.58
C PHE A 359 7.85 29.50 7.74
N ILE A 360 7.94 30.63 8.45
CA ILE A 360 6.97 30.95 9.51
C ILE A 360 5.55 31.07 8.95
N LYS A 361 5.37 31.75 7.81
CA LYS A 361 4.07 31.80 7.12
C LYS A 361 3.58 30.40 6.74
N PHE A 362 4.47 29.54 6.27
CA PHE A 362 4.18 28.14 5.99
C PHE A 362 3.67 27.41 7.24
N LEU A 363 4.34 27.52 8.40
CA LEU A 363 3.90 26.89 9.65
C LEU A 363 2.50 27.39 10.08
N PHE A 364 2.26 28.69 10.04
CA PHE A 364 0.97 29.27 10.44
C PHE A 364 -0.19 28.88 9.52
N ARG A 365 0.05 28.67 8.22
CA ARG A 365 -0.98 28.13 7.30
C ARG A 365 -1.50 26.77 7.76
N ARG A 366 -0.65 25.91 8.34
CA ARG A 366 -1.03 24.59 8.85
C ARG A 366 -1.80 24.71 10.16
N ALA A 367 -1.33 25.57 11.06
CA ALA A 367 -2.00 25.84 12.32
C ALA A 367 -3.41 26.46 12.17
N CYS A 368 -3.73 27.04 11.00
CA CYS A 368 -5.06 27.58 10.70
C CYS A 368 -6.19 26.55 10.70
N ASN A 369 -5.90 25.26 10.79
CA ASN A 369 -6.90 24.21 10.97
C ASN A 369 -7.03 23.72 12.43
N PHE A 370 -6.20 24.22 13.36
CA PHE A 370 -6.26 23.82 14.77
C PHE A 370 -7.41 24.50 15.51
N SER A 371 -7.69 24.10 16.75
CA SER A 371 -8.62 24.86 17.58
C SER A 371 -8.08 26.27 17.89
N TYR A 372 -8.99 27.21 18.18
CA TYR A 372 -8.64 28.61 18.41
C TYR A 372 -7.66 28.82 19.56
N ASP A 373 -7.74 28.01 20.62
CA ASP A 373 -6.81 28.07 21.74
C ASP A 373 -5.37 27.74 21.30
N ARG A 374 -5.21 26.67 20.53
CA ARG A 374 -3.89 26.23 20.03
C ARG A 374 -3.28 27.27 19.07
N ARG A 375 -4.10 27.87 18.21
CA ARG A 375 -3.67 28.99 17.35
C ARG A 375 -3.20 30.19 18.17
N ARG A 376 -3.95 30.54 19.22
CA ARG A 376 -3.60 31.64 20.13
C ARG A 376 -2.25 31.40 20.80
N LYS A 377 -1.97 30.17 21.27
CA LYS A 377 -0.67 29.81 21.85
C LYS A 377 0.48 29.98 20.85
N LEU A 378 0.30 29.58 19.59
CA LEU A 378 1.32 29.78 18.56
C LEU A 378 1.58 31.27 18.25
N ILE A 379 0.52 32.09 18.21
CA ILE A 379 0.66 33.55 18.08
C ILE A 379 1.45 34.11 19.27
N GLN A 380 1.17 33.63 20.48
CA GLN A 380 1.91 34.05 21.67
C GLN A 380 3.39 33.70 21.58
N ALA A 381 3.74 32.49 21.13
CA ALA A 381 5.14 32.09 20.90
C ALA A 381 5.81 33.00 19.86
N PHE A 382 5.14 33.30 18.74
CA PHE A 382 5.65 34.23 17.73
C PHE A 382 5.93 35.64 18.30
N LEU A 383 5.03 36.16 19.13
CA LEU A 383 5.18 37.50 19.73
C LEU A 383 6.29 37.59 20.80
N GLN A 384 6.71 36.45 21.35
CA GLN A 384 7.87 36.39 22.23
C GLN A 384 9.18 36.58 21.46
N GLU A 385 9.22 36.11 20.21
CA GLU A 385 10.41 36.16 19.35
C GLU A 385 10.46 37.44 18.50
N THR A 386 9.31 37.95 18.06
CA THR A 386 9.25 39.18 17.26
C THR A 386 8.02 40.05 17.53
N GLN A 387 8.24 41.36 17.55
CA GLN A 387 7.18 42.38 17.66
C GLN A 387 7.04 43.17 16.35
N ASN A 388 7.54 42.64 15.24
CA ASN A 388 7.48 43.29 13.95
C ASN A 388 6.06 43.25 13.38
N PHE A 389 5.43 44.42 13.32
CA PHE A 389 4.05 44.54 12.86
C PHE A 389 3.84 44.16 11.39
N GLU A 390 4.77 44.50 10.49
CA GLU A 390 4.60 44.14 9.08
C GLU A 390 4.72 42.64 8.90
N PHE A 391 5.63 41.98 9.62
CA PHE A 391 5.70 40.53 9.61
C PHE A 391 4.42 39.89 10.17
N PHE A 392 3.90 40.38 11.31
CA PHE A 392 2.65 39.89 11.88
C PHE A 392 1.46 39.98 10.91
N LYS A 393 1.38 41.04 10.09
CA LYS A 393 0.30 41.19 9.09
C LYS A 393 0.32 40.11 8.01
N GLU A 394 1.50 39.55 7.71
CA GLU A 394 1.66 38.50 6.70
C GLU A 394 1.28 37.11 7.22
N ILE A 395 1.21 36.94 8.54
CA ILE A 395 0.88 35.66 9.16
C ILE A 395 -0.61 35.35 8.98
N PRO A 396 -0.98 34.17 8.44
CA PRO A 396 -2.37 33.76 8.33
C PRO A 396 -2.92 33.43 9.73
N LEU A 397 -4.03 34.09 10.07
CA LEU A 397 -4.73 33.89 11.36
C LEU A 397 -5.94 32.95 11.23
N GLU A 398 -6.42 32.72 10.01
CA GLU A 398 -7.61 31.93 9.69
C GLU A 398 -7.37 31.02 8.48
N SER A 399 -8.12 29.93 8.41
CA SER A 399 -8.17 29.08 7.23
C SER A 399 -8.77 29.85 6.05
N GLY A 400 -8.24 29.60 4.85
CA GLY A 400 -8.80 30.11 3.60
C GLY A 400 -10.08 29.40 3.16
N HIS A 401 -10.46 28.31 3.84
CA HIS A 401 -11.62 27.49 3.50
C HIS A 401 -12.59 27.47 4.68
N ASP A 402 -13.79 27.99 4.45
CA ASP A 402 -14.93 27.89 5.35
C ASP A 402 -16.00 27.02 4.68
N SER A 403 -16.61 26.10 5.42
CA SER A 403 -17.82 25.42 4.99
C SER A 403 -18.91 25.64 6.04
N TRP A 404 -20.12 25.92 5.60
CA TRP A 404 -21.29 26.06 6.46
C TRP A 404 -22.53 25.54 5.72
N SER A 405 -23.56 25.19 6.50
CA SER A 405 -24.87 24.82 5.99
C SER A 405 -25.92 25.64 6.73
N GLY A 406 -26.88 26.22 6.01
CA GLY A 406 -27.81 27.20 6.56
C GLY A 406 -27.12 28.54 6.83
N SER A 407 -27.43 29.16 7.96
CA SER A 407 -26.89 30.48 8.35
C SER A 407 -25.37 30.44 8.56
N ARG A 408 -24.63 31.40 7.99
CA ARG A 408 -23.20 31.58 8.28
C ARG A 408 -22.94 32.25 9.64
N VAL A 409 -23.97 32.78 10.31
CA VAL A 409 -23.82 33.55 11.57
C VAL A 409 -23.05 32.79 12.65
N PRO A 410 -23.34 31.51 12.96
CA PRO A 410 -22.62 30.78 14.01
C PRO A 410 -21.12 30.66 13.74
N LEU A 411 -20.72 30.43 12.48
CA LEU A 411 -19.33 30.38 12.07
C LEU A 411 -18.65 31.74 12.25
N LEU A 412 -19.32 32.83 11.86
CA LEU A 412 -18.78 34.19 12.00
C LEU A 412 -18.68 34.61 13.47
N ASP A 413 -19.65 34.24 14.31
CA ASP A 413 -19.60 34.50 15.77
C ASP A 413 -18.41 33.77 16.41
N GLN A 414 -18.13 32.52 16.01
CA GLN A 414 -16.94 31.79 16.42
C GLN A 414 -15.64 32.51 16.01
N LYS A 415 -15.57 33.00 14.76
CA LYS A 415 -14.43 33.81 14.28
C LYS A 415 -14.25 35.10 15.05
N ARG A 416 -15.34 35.81 15.34
CA ARG A 416 -15.31 37.04 16.15
C ARG A 416 -14.73 36.73 17.54
N GLY A 417 -15.25 35.69 18.19
CA GLY A 417 -14.78 35.25 19.51
C GLY A 417 -13.29 34.87 19.52
N TYR A 418 -12.81 34.23 18.46
CA TYR A 418 -11.37 33.97 18.30
C TYR A 418 -10.55 35.27 18.25
N TYR A 419 -10.89 36.23 17.40
CA TYR A 419 -10.15 37.50 17.33
C TYR A 419 -10.20 38.29 18.64
N GLU A 420 -11.35 38.32 19.30
CA GLU A 420 -11.51 38.92 20.63
C GLU A 420 -10.57 38.27 21.65
N SER A 421 -10.44 36.94 21.61
CA SER A 421 -9.54 36.18 22.49
C SER A 421 -8.06 36.51 22.29
N LEU A 422 -7.66 37.09 21.14
CA LEU A 422 -6.29 37.49 20.87
C LEU A 422 -5.95 38.86 21.48
N LEU A 423 -6.94 39.75 21.71
CA LEU A 423 -6.72 41.11 22.21
C LEU A 423 -5.84 41.19 23.47
N PRO A 424 -5.98 40.30 24.47
CA PRO A 424 -5.12 40.31 25.66
C PRO A 424 -3.62 40.13 25.35
N LEU A 425 -3.26 39.46 24.25
CA LEU A 425 -1.87 39.28 23.84
C LEU A 425 -1.19 40.59 23.43
N PHE A 426 -1.99 41.62 23.09
CA PHE A 426 -1.51 42.92 22.61
C PHE A 426 -1.72 44.05 23.62
N ALA A 427 -1.76 43.73 24.92
CA ALA A 427 -1.97 44.72 25.99
C ALA A 427 -0.81 45.71 26.14
N SER A 428 0.41 45.31 25.74
CA SER A 428 1.60 46.16 25.80
C SER A 428 1.53 47.34 24.82
N ALA A 429 2.01 48.52 25.25
CA ALA A 429 2.09 49.70 24.39
C ALA A 429 2.92 49.47 23.11
N LYS A 430 3.89 48.55 23.13
CA LYS A 430 4.69 48.18 21.95
C LYS A 430 3.86 47.50 20.85
N LEU A 431 2.71 46.93 21.19
CA LEU A 431 1.87 46.15 20.31
C LEU A 431 0.59 46.88 19.87
N LEU A 432 0.50 48.21 20.08
CA LEU A 432 -0.69 48.99 19.72
C LEU A 432 -1.13 48.82 18.27
N LYS A 433 -0.20 48.79 17.31
CA LYS A 433 -0.51 48.56 15.89
C LYS A 433 -1.14 47.18 15.66
N HIS A 434 -0.64 46.15 16.35
CA HIS A 434 -1.16 44.79 16.27
C HIS A 434 -2.58 44.72 16.84
N ARG A 435 -2.80 45.35 18.00
CA ARG A 435 -4.11 45.45 18.64
C ARG A 435 -5.13 46.12 17.72
N PHE A 436 -4.76 47.24 17.10
CA PHE A 436 -5.64 47.94 16.15
C PHE A 436 -5.99 47.05 14.96
N TYR A 437 -5.01 46.35 14.37
CA TYR A 437 -5.25 45.44 13.26
C TYR A 437 -6.24 44.31 13.61
N ILE A 438 -6.12 43.73 14.80
CA ILE A 438 -7.09 42.72 15.28
C ILE A 438 -8.47 43.34 15.53
N GLN A 439 -8.54 44.56 16.07
CA GLN A 439 -9.81 45.26 16.25
C GLN A 439 -10.51 45.54 14.92
N GLU A 440 -9.77 45.89 13.87
CA GLU A 440 -10.33 46.03 12.53
C GLU A 440 -10.89 44.71 11.99
N LYS A 441 -10.22 43.58 12.25
CA LYS A 441 -10.73 42.24 11.89
C LYS A 441 -12.05 41.94 12.63
N ILE A 442 -12.12 42.20 13.93
CA ILE A 442 -13.35 42.06 14.73
C ILE A 442 -14.47 42.89 14.12
N ASN A 443 -14.22 44.16 13.80
CA ASN A 443 -15.24 45.05 13.22
C ASN A 443 -15.74 44.54 11.86
N ARG A 444 -14.85 44.01 11.01
CA ARG A 444 -15.22 43.41 9.73
C ARG A 444 -16.11 42.18 9.91
N VAL A 445 -15.75 41.27 10.82
CA VAL A 445 -16.56 40.07 11.10
C VAL A 445 -17.92 40.45 11.69
N THR A 446 -17.99 41.43 12.59
CA THR A 446 -19.25 41.95 13.13
C THR A 446 -20.14 42.52 12.04
N ALA A 447 -19.59 43.28 11.08
CA ALA A 447 -20.36 43.78 9.94
C ALA A 447 -20.86 42.64 9.03
N GLN A 448 -20.06 41.57 8.85
CA GLN A 448 -20.49 40.37 8.11
C GLN A 448 -21.64 39.65 8.80
N ILE A 449 -21.61 39.52 10.13
CA ILE A 449 -22.69 38.93 10.93
C ILE A 449 -24.00 39.68 10.72
N GLU A 450 -23.97 41.01 10.83
CA GLU A 450 -25.17 41.83 10.64
C GLU A 450 -25.69 41.78 9.20
N GLY A 451 -24.79 41.62 8.21
CA GLY A 451 -25.17 41.37 6.82
C GLY A 451 -25.83 40.01 6.61
N GLU A 452 -25.29 38.96 7.25
CA GLU A 452 -25.82 37.59 7.15
C GLU A 452 -27.20 37.47 7.83
N LYS A 453 -27.37 38.03 9.03
CA LYS A 453 -28.68 38.05 9.72
C LYS A 453 -29.78 38.67 8.86
N LYS A 454 -29.45 39.71 8.08
CA LYS A 454 -30.39 40.32 7.13
C LYS A 454 -30.72 39.40 5.96
N ARG A 455 -29.73 38.68 5.41
CA ARG A 455 -29.95 37.69 4.34
C ARG A 455 -30.81 36.54 4.81
N ASP A 456 -30.50 35.98 5.98
CA ASP A 456 -31.26 34.91 6.61
C ASP A 456 -32.72 35.31 6.83
N PHE A 457 -32.96 36.55 7.29
CA PHE A 457 -34.31 37.08 7.52
C PHE A 457 -35.11 37.24 6.21
N ILE A 458 -34.46 37.59 5.10
CA ILE A 458 -35.11 37.80 3.79
C ILE A 458 -35.22 36.48 2.99
N GLY A 459 -34.56 35.41 3.44
CA GLY A 459 -34.58 34.09 2.79
C GLY A 459 -33.74 34.01 1.51
N ILE A 460 -32.72 34.85 1.37
CA ILE A 460 -31.78 34.83 0.24
C ILE A 460 -30.54 34.06 0.66
N TYR A 461 -30.36 32.86 0.09
CA TYR A 461 -29.19 31.99 0.32
C TYR A 461 -28.16 32.12 -0.80
#